data_AF-A0A7W0RI03-F1
#
_entry.id   AF-A0A7W0RI03-F1
#
_cell.length_a   1.000
_cell.length_b   1.000
_cell.length_c   1.000
_cell.angle_alpha   90.00
_cell.angle_beta   90.00
_cell.angle_gamma   90.00
#
_symmetry.space_group_name_H-M   'P 1'
#
loop_
_entity.id
_entity.type
_entity.pdbx_description
1 polymer ?
#
loop_
_entity_poly.entity_id
_entity_poly.type
_entity_poly.pdbx_seq_one_letter_code
_entity_poly.pdbx_strand_id
1 'polypeptide(L)'
;MILALDQGTTGSTAIVFDEQGHPAGRSYSEFGQHFPRPGWVEHDADEIWQVTRRVGREALDAAGVHGRDLKGIGITNQRETVVAWDPKTGVPLHRALVWQDRRTA
;
A
#
# COMPACT_ATOMS: atom_id res chain seq x y z
N MET A 1 6.43 16.16 -11.31
CA MET A 1 6.75 14.77 -10.95
C MET A 1 5.47 14.01 -10.62
N ILE A 2 5.49 12.68 -10.68
CA ILE A 2 4.36 11.81 -10.32
C ILE A 2 4.82 10.82 -9.24
N LEU A 3 4.03 10.63 -8.19
CA LEU A 3 4.25 9.54 -7.22
C LEU A 3 3.41 8.33 -7.61
N ALA A 4 4.02 7.17 -7.79
CA ALA A 4 3.32 5.90 -7.93
C ALA A 4 3.39 5.12 -6.62
N LEU A 5 2.23 4.70 -6.13
CA LEU A 5 2.08 3.78 -4.99
C LEU A 5 1.62 2.43 -5.52
N ASP A 6 2.40 1.39 -5.22
CA ASP A 6 2.11 0.01 -5.55
C ASP A 6 1.96 -0.80 -4.25
N GLN A 7 0.71 -1.02 -3.84
CA GLN A 7 0.36 -1.76 -2.63
C GLN A 7 0.27 -3.25 -2.96
N GLY A 8 1.41 -3.96 -2.89
CA GLY A 8 1.49 -5.39 -3.21
C GLY A 8 0.96 -6.31 -2.10
N THR A 9 1.09 -7.62 -2.32
CA THR A 9 0.66 -8.63 -1.33
C THR A 9 1.67 -8.83 -0.20
N THR A 10 2.98 -8.75 -0.49
CA THR A 10 4.05 -8.90 0.52
C THR A 10 4.48 -7.57 1.15
N GLY A 11 4.41 -6.50 0.37
CA GLY A 11 4.93 -5.20 0.75
C GLY A 11 4.41 -4.09 -0.15
N SER A 12 4.69 -2.84 0.22
CA SER A 12 4.31 -1.67 -0.55
C SER A 12 5.55 -1.00 -1.14
N THR A 13 5.47 -0.60 -2.41
CA THR A 13 6.51 0.16 -3.12
C THR A 13 5.99 1.57 -3.40
N ALA A 14 6.87 2.56 -3.28
CA ALA A 14 6.62 3.91 -3.78
C ALA A 14 7.75 4.33 -4.72
N ILE A 15 7.40 4.95 -5.84
CA ILE A 15 8.36 5.49 -6.82
C ILE A 15 7.94 6.89 -7.23
N VAL A 16 8.86 7.85 -7.17
CA VAL A 16 8.68 9.18 -7.76
C VAL A 16 9.28 9.17 -9.16
N PHE A 17 8.50 9.59 -10.16
CA PHE A 17 8.93 9.77 -11.54
C PHE A 17 9.09 11.25 -11.88
N ASP A 18 10.19 11.58 -12.57
CA ASP A 18 10.42 12.91 -13.13
C ASP A 18 9.51 13.20 -14.34
N GLU A 19 9.72 14.33 -15.02
CA GLU A 19 8.89 14.72 -16.17
C GLU A 19 9.18 13.92 -17.44
N GLN A 20 10.32 13.23 -17.47
CA GLN A 20 10.75 12.35 -18.55
C GLN A 20 10.36 10.88 -18.28
N GLY A 21 9.77 10.60 -17.11
CA GLY A 21 9.36 9.26 -16.70
C GLY A 21 10.49 8.42 -16.08
N HIS A 22 11.62 9.02 -15.69
CA HIS A 22 12.68 8.30 -14.99
C HIS A 22 12.42 8.25 -13.48
N PRO A 23 12.82 7.16 -12.78
CA PRO A 23 12.75 7.09 -11.33
C PRO A 23 13.69 8.12 -10.68
N ALA A 24 13.12 9.05 -9.92
CA ALA A 24 13.85 10.07 -9.15
C ALA A 24 14.00 9.70 -7.67
N GLY A 25 13.11 8.85 -7.12
CA GLY A 25 13.18 8.36 -5.75
C GLY A 25 12.36 7.09 -5.58
N ARG A 26 12.76 6.22 -4.65
CA ARG A 26 12.09 4.93 -4.42
C ARG A 26 12.18 4.53 -2.95
N SER A 27 11.12 3.93 -2.44
CA SER A 27 11.13 3.17 -1.18
C SER A 27 10.30 1.89 -1.30
N TYR A 28 10.59 0.92 -0.45
CA TYR A 28 9.88 -0.34 -0.32
C TYR A 28 9.88 -0.79 1.13
N SER A 29 8.78 -1.42 1.56
CA SER A 29 8.75 -2.11 2.84
C SER A 29 7.64 -3.16 2.91
N GLU A 30 7.93 -4.23 3.64
CA GLU A 30 7.01 -5.34 3.90
C GLU A 30 6.04 -5.01 5.05
N PHE A 31 4.98 -5.80 5.14
CA PHE A 31 4.02 -5.82 6.24
C PHE A 31 3.64 -7.27 6.59
N GLY A 32 3.05 -7.46 7.77
CA GLY A 32 2.73 -8.77 8.30
C GLY A 32 1.76 -9.58 7.45
N GLN A 33 2.09 -10.86 7.23
CA GLN A 33 1.18 -11.85 6.70
C GLN A 33 0.53 -12.63 7.85
N HIS A 34 -0.80 -12.72 7.89
CA HIS A 34 -1.51 -13.43 8.95
C HIS A 34 -2.18 -14.70 8.39
N PHE A 35 -1.91 -15.83 9.06
CA PHE A 35 -2.45 -17.14 8.71
C PHE A 35 -3.18 -17.77 9.91
N PRO A 36 -4.39 -17.31 10.28
CA PRO A 36 -5.09 -17.81 11.46
C PRO A 36 -5.41 -19.30 11.41
N ARG A 37 -5.63 -19.83 10.20
CA ARG A 37 -5.94 -21.24 9.91
C ARG A 37 -5.37 -21.62 8.54
N PRO A 38 -5.14 -22.92 8.26
CA PRO A 38 -4.78 -23.36 6.92
C PRO A 38 -5.78 -22.85 5.86
N GLY A 39 -5.25 -22.25 4.78
CA GLY A 39 -6.06 -21.67 3.70
C GLY A 39 -6.63 -20.28 3.97
N TRP A 40 -6.45 -19.72 5.17
CA TRP A 40 -6.85 -18.36 5.49
C TRP A 40 -5.65 -17.43 5.38
N VAL A 41 -5.82 -16.32 4.66
CA VAL A 41 -4.78 -15.32 4.41
C VAL A 41 -5.36 -13.94 4.69
N GLU A 42 -4.76 -13.25 5.66
CA GLU A 42 -5.25 -11.98 6.17
C GLU A 42 -4.11 -10.94 6.26
N HIS A 43 -4.45 -9.67 6.10
CA HIS A 43 -3.56 -8.53 6.39
C HIS A 43 -4.20 -7.58 7.39
N ASP A 44 -3.39 -6.90 8.19
CA ASP A 44 -3.85 -5.76 8.97
C ASP A 44 -4.01 -4.54 8.05
N ALA A 45 -5.24 -4.00 7.96
CA ALA A 45 -5.54 -2.88 7.08
C ALA A 45 -4.88 -1.56 7.56
N ASP A 46 -4.71 -1.38 8.88
CA ASP A 46 -3.99 -0.24 9.42
C ASP A 46 -2.50 -0.36 9.09
N GLU A 47 -1.93 -1.57 9.16
CA GLU A 47 -0.52 -1.80 8.78
C GLU A 47 -0.29 -1.50 7.29
N ILE A 48 -1.17 -1.97 6.39
CA ILE A 48 -1.13 -1.63 4.96
C ILE A 48 -1.08 -0.11 4.78
N TRP A 49 -1.96 0.62 5.46
CA TRP A 49 -2.04 2.07 5.38
C TRP A 49 -0.77 2.77 5.88
N GLN A 50 -0.29 2.39 7.07
CA GLN A 50 0.91 3.01 7.65
C GLN A 50 2.15 2.74 6.81
N VAL A 51 2.33 1.52 6.34
CA VAL A 51 3.46 1.15 5.47
C VAL A 51 3.40 1.91 4.15
N THR A 52 2.24 1.98 3.50
CA THR A 52 2.06 2.73 2.24
C THR A 52 2.41 4.20 2.40
N ARG A 53 1.94 4.85 3.48
CA ARG A 53 2.28 6.25 3.76
C ARG A 53 3.76 6.46 4.01
N ARG A 54 4.39 5.56 4.76
CA ARG A 54 5.81 5.63 5.10
C ARG A 54 6.67 5.51 3.85
N VAL A 55 6.45 4.49 3.01
CA VAL A 55 7.22 4.35 1.77
C VAL A 55 6.98 5.51 0.80
N GLY A 56 5.76 6.04 0.76
CA GLY A 56 5.45 7.26 -0.01
C GLY A 56 6.25 8.47 0.45
N ARG A 57 6.38 8.67 1.78
CA ARG A 57 7.21 9.75 2.35
C ARG A 57 8.69 9.54 2.03
N GLU A 58 9.21 8.35 2.28
CA GLU A 58 10.61 8.01 2.05
C GLU A 58 11.00 8.15 0.58
N ALA A 59 10.10 7.82 -0.37
CA ALA A 59 10.34 8.01 -1.79
C ALA A 59 10.42 9.49 -2.20
N LEU A 60 9.61 10.37 -1.57
CA LEU A 60 9.69 11.82 -1.78
C LEU A 60 10.99 12.39 -1.21
N ASP A 61 11.36 11.95 -0.01
CA ASP A 61 12.60 12.37 0.64
C ASP A 61 13.83 11.92 -0.17
N ALA A 62 13.81 10.68 -0.70
CA ALA A 62 14.85 10.16 -1.60
C ALA A 62 14.95 10.93 -2.93
N ALA A 63 13.83 11.44 -3.45
CA ALA A 63 13.79 12.28 -4.64
C ALA A 63 14.13 13.75 -4.36
N GLY A 64 14.27 14.15 -3.09
CA GLY A 64 14.54 15.54 -2.70
C GLY A 64 13.40 16.50 -2.98
N VAL A 65 12.15 16.03 -2.99
CA VAL A 65 10.96 16.85 -3.30
C VAL A 65 9.89 16.75 -2.21
N HIS A 66 8.97 17.72 -2.22
CA HIS A 66 7.81 17.74 -1.33
C HIS A 66 6.53 17.36 -2.08
N GLY A 67 5.48 17.01 -1.33
CA GLY A 67 4.19 16.64 -1.92
C GLY A 67 3.57 17.72 -2.82
N ARG A 68 3.89 19.01 -2.58
CA ARG A 68 3.45 20.14 -3.43
C ARG A 68 4.09 20.17 -4.83
N ASP A 69 5.19 19.44 -5.03
CA ASP A 69 5.92 19.37 -6.30
C ASP A 69 5.38 18.24 -7.21
N LEU A 70 4.45 17.42 -6.67
CA LEU A 70 3.76 16.38 -7.41
C LEU A 70 2.63 16.97 -8.26
N LYS A 71 2.54 16.52 -9.51
CA LYS A 71 1.42 16.81 -10.42
C LYS A 71 0.26 15.82 -10.24
N GLY A 72 0.51 14.69 -9.57
CA GLY A 72 -0.47 13.65 -9.32
C GLY A 72 0.11 12.44 -8.60
N ILE A 73 -0.79 11.55 -8.17
CA ILE A 73 -0.47 10.27 -7.53
C ILE A 73 -1.14 9.16 -8.34
N GLY A 74 -0.36 8.19 -8.80
CA GLY A 74 -0.85 6.94 -9.36
C GLY A 74 -0.97 5.88 -8.26
N ILE A 75 -2.06 5.13 -8.27
CA ILE A 75 -2.31 4.06 -7.31
C ILE A 75 -2.54 2.77 -8.07
N THR A 76 -1.79 1.74 -7.69
CA THR A 76 -2.03 0.35 -8.05
C THR A 76 -1.93 -0.51 -6.80
N ASN A 77 -2.63 -1.64 -6.79
CA ASN A 77 -2.75 -2.47 -5.59
C ASN A 77 -2.97 -3.94 -5.95
N GLN A 78 -2.71 -4.81 -4.98
CA GLN A 78 -3.19 -6.18 -5.01
C GLN A 78 -4.71 -6.18 -5.17
N ARG A 79 -5.19 -6.90 -6.18
CA ARG A 79 -6.61 -6.94 -6.49
C ARG A 79 -7.34 -7.88 -5.53
N GLU A 80 -8.66 -7.89 -5.62
CA GLU A 80 -9.64 -8.70 -4.87
C GLU A 80 -9.66 -8.57 -3.34
N THR A 81 -8.55 -8.20 -2.69
CA THR A 81 -8.44 -8.07 -1.23
C THR A 81 -9.53 -7.16 -0.69
N VAL A 82 -10.31 -7.65 0.28
CA VAL A 82 -11.49 -6.97 0.80
C VAL A 82 -11.21 -6.39 2.18
N VAL A 83 -11.53 -5.11 2.35
CA VAL A 83 -11.50 -4.40 3.63
C VAL A 83 -12.90 -3.84 3.92
N ALA A 84 -13.37 -4.02 5.14
CA ALA A 84 -14.59 -3.39 5.65
C ALA A 84 -14.26 -2.58 6.90
N TRP A 85 -14.80 -1.37 6.99
CA TRP A 85 -14.50 -0.42 8.08
C TRP A 85 -15.76 0.33 8.51
N ASP A 86 -15.74 0.88 9.72
CA ASP A 86 -16.77 1.82 10.19
C ASP A 86 -16.61 3.16 9.44
N PRO A 87 -17.63 3.66 8.72
CA PRO A 87 -17.51 4.87 7.90
C PRO A 87 -17.36 6.17 8.70
N LYS A 88 -17.68 6.18 9.99
CA LYS A 88 -17.53 7.34 10.88
C LYS A 88 -16.14 7.40 11.50
N THR A 89 -15.56 6.25 11.85
CA THR A 89 -14.29 6.19 12.58
C THR A 89 -13.10 5.82 11.69
N GLY A 90 -13.34 5.16 10.55
CA GLY A 90 -12.31 4.58 9.70
C GLY A 90 -11.70 3.29 10.24
N VAL A 91 -12.14 2.81 11.41
CA VAL A 91 -11.56 1.62 12.05
C VAL A 91 -11.96 0.36 11.28
N PRO A 92 -11.00 -0.51 10.91
CA PRO A 92 -11.30 -1.79 10.29
C PRO A 92 -12.18 -2.67 11.20
N LEU A 93 -13.25 -3.24 10.64
CA LEU A 93 -14.15 -4.15 11.38
C LEU A 93 -13.52 -5.54 11.56
N HIS A 94 -12.55 -5.87 10.71
CA HIS A 94 -11.80 -7.12 10.68
C HIS A 94 -10.49 -6.89 9.91
N ARG A 95 -9.54 -7.82 10.00
CA ARG A 95 -8.41 -7.88 9.07
C ARG A 95 -8.88 -7.99 7.62
N ALA A 96 -8.11 -7.43 6.71
CA ALA A 96 -8.33 -7.56 5.28
C ALA A 96 -8.31 -9.03 4.87
N LEU A 97 -9.30 -9.46 4.10
CA LEU A 97 -9.34 -10.82 3.53
C LEU A 97 -8.60 -10.79 2.20
N VAL A 98 -7.47 -11.47 2.14
CA VAL A 98 -6.56 -11.41 0.99
C VAL A 98 -7.09 -12.26 -0.16
N TRP A 99 -6.76 -11.89 -1.40
CA TRP A 99 -7.20 -12.61 -2.62
C TRP A 99 -6.88 -14.12 -2.62
N GLN A 100 -5.84 -14.53 -1.90
CA GLN A 100 -5.42 -15.93 -1.74
C GLN A 100 -6.31 -16.71 -0.77
N ASP A 101 -7.11 -16.03 0.04
CA ASP A 101 -7.93 -16.64 1.08
C ASP A 101 -8.97 -17.60 0.49
N ARG A 102 -9.09 -18.79 1.08
CA ARG A 102 -9.96 -19.89 0.64
C ARG A 102 -11.09 -20.20 1.62
N ARG A 103 -11.38 -19.32 2.59
CA ARG A 103 -12.41 -19.58 3.62
C ARG A 103 -13.82 -19.71 3.08
N THR A 104 -14.05 -19.26 1.84
CA THR A 104 -15.34 -19.28 1.14
C THR A 104 -15.38 -20.30 -0.01
N ALA A 105 -14.46 -21.27 -0.02
CA ALA A 105 -14.44 -22.36 -1.00
C ALA A 105 -15.59 -23.36 -0.78
#